data_AF-A0A2T2RY25-F1
#
_entry.id   AF-A0A2T2RY25-F1
#
_cell.length_a   1.000
_cell.length_b   1.000
_cell.length_c   1.000
_cell.angle_alpha   90.00
_cell.angle_beta   90.00
_cell.angle_gamma   90.00
#
_symmetry.space_group_name_H-M   'P 1'
#
loop_
_entity.id
_entity.type
_entity.pdbx_description
1 polymer ?
#
loop_
_entity_poly.entity_id
_entity_poly.type
_entity_poly.pdbx_seq_one_letter_code
_entity_poly.pdbx_strand_id
1 'polypeptide(L)'
;MLARFAIALGIATSTALAIPQAANAQIQPQPWISVGRKNAETSFSVGARFFNFGAELGTIDGSTGVDLMRFISTPVVSPYLGLGLYSDNESVAFSGGVQIRPHGNFFLGVGYHSVRGANGQVGIKF
;
A
#
# COMPACT_ATOMS: atom_id res chain seq x y z
N MET A 1 33.83 -27.82 2.33
CA MET A 1 33.04 -27.26 1.22
C MET A 1 31.82 -26.46 1.71
N LEU A 2 31.07 -26.94 2.72
CA LEU A 2 29.91 -26.23 3.31
C LEU A 2 30.20 -24.84 3.87
N ALA A 3 31.31 -24.65 4.59
CA ALA A 3 31.65 -23.36 5.21
C ALA A 3 31.84 -22.22 4.18
N ARG A 4 32.32 -22.54 2.97
CA ARG A 4 32.51 -21.56 1.89
C ARG A 4 31.18 -21.11 1.28
N PHE A 5 30.19 -22.00 1.23
CA PHE A 5 28.83 -21.68 0.78
C PHE A 5 28.09 -20.79 1.79
N ALA A 6 28.22 -21.06 3.09
CA ALA A 6 27.61 -20.24 4.15
C ALA A 6 28.20 -18.82 4.18
N ILE A 7 29.51 -18.68 3.98
CA ILE A 7 30.19 -17.38 3.89
C ILE A 7 29.75 -16.62 2.63
N ALA A 8 29.66 -17.30 1.48
CA ALA A 8 29.19 -16.68 0.24
C ALA A 8 27.74 -16.19 0.33
N LEU A 9 26.85 -16.98 0.96
CA LEU A 9 25.45 -16.60 1.19
C LEU A 9 25.34 -15.45 2.20
N GLY A 10 26.16 -15.46 3.26
CA GLY A 10 26.23 -14.37 4.24
C GLY A 10 26.69 -13.04 3.63
N ILE A 11 27.69 -13.07 2.75
CA ILE A 11 28.20 -11.90 2.02
C ILE A 11 27.16 -11.38 1.01
N ALA A 12 26.48 -12.27 0.30
CA ALA A 12 25.40 -11.89 -0.64
C ALA A 12 24.22 -11.22 0.08
N THR A 13 23.88 -11.70 1.29
CA THR A 13 22.77 -11.14 2.09
C THR A 13 23.14 -9.77 2.67
N SER A 14 24.38 -9.57 3.09
CA SER A 14 24.85 -8.29 3.66
C SER A 14 25.12 -7.21 2.62
N THR A 15 25.49 -7.58 1.38
CA THR A 15 25.62 -6.64 0.26
C THR A 15 24.27 -6.14 -0.27
N ALA A 16 23.22 -6.97 -0.24
CA ALA A 16 21.86 -6.53 -0.58
C ALA A 16 21.28 -5.50 0.41
N LEU A 17 21.71 -5.54 1.68
CA LEU A 17 21.30 -4.58 2.71
C LEU A 17 22.13 -3.27 2.69
N ALA A 18 23.30 -3.29 2.03
CA ALA A 18 24.25 -2.18 2.01
C ALA A 18 24.16 -1.31 0.74
N ILE A 19 23.20 -1.57 -0.16
CA ILE A 19 22.99 -0.72 -1.33
C ILE A 19 22.46 0.64 -0.83
N PRO A 20 23.21 1.73 -0.99
CA PRO A 20 22.75 3.05 -0.59
C PRO A 20 21.50 3.38 -1.41
N GLN A 21 20.35 3.38 -0.76
CA GLN A 21 19.13 3.84 -1.40
C GLN A 21 19.20 5.36 -1.43
N ALA A 22 19.08 5.96 -2.62
CA ALA A 22 19.03 7.41 -2.75
C ALA A 22 17.95 7.95 -1.80
N ALA A 23 18.37 8.69 -0.78
CA ALA A 23 17.47 9.40 0.11
C ALA A 23 16.85 10.52 -0.73
N ASN A 24 15.66 10.26 -1.27
CA ASN A 24 14.88 11.26 -1.97
C ASN A 24 14.47 12.29 -0.91
N ALA A 25 15.26 13.36 -0.78
CA ALA A 25 15.09 14.42 0.22
C ALA A 25 13.80 15.24 -0.02
N GLN A 26 13.16 15.06 -1.17
CA GLN A 26 11.85 15.58 -1.47
C GLN A 26 10.81 14.55 -1.04
N ILE A 27 9.98 14.90 -0.07
CA ILE A 27 8.86 14.06 0.31
C ILE A 27 7.82 14.14 -0.81
N GLN A 28 7.77 13.13 -1.66
CA GLN A 28 6.90 13.12 -2.84
C GLN A 28 5.62 12.32 -2.55
N PRO A 29 4.43 12.94 -2.66
CA PRO A 29 3.17 12.23 -2.56
C PRO A 29 3.07 11.14 -3.65
N GLN A 30 2.56 9.98 -3.28
CA GLN A 30 2.43 8.84 -4.18
C GLN A 30 0.94 8.53 -4.37
N PRO A 31 0.31 9.05 -5.43
CA PRO A 31 -1.10 8.83 -5.67
C PRO A 31 -1.38 7.43 -6.21
N TRP A 32 -2.59 6.94 -5.95
CA TRP A 32 -3.14 5.73 -6.55
C TRP A 32 -4.63 5.86 -6.80
N ILE A 33 -5.11 4.93 -7.62
CA ILE A 33 -6.52 4.62 -7.79
C ILE A 33 -6.76 3.17 -7.37
N SER A 34 -7.97 2.87 -6.93
CA SER A 34 -8.38 1.51 -6.60
C SER A 34 -9.71 1.19 -7.26
N VAL A 35 -9.86 -0.07 -7.66
CA VAL A 35 -11.14 -0.65 -8.06
C VAL A 35 -11.35 -1.91 -7.24
N GLY A 36 -12.55 -2.08 -6.72
CA GLY A 36 -12.91 -3.22 -5.89
C GLY A 36 -14.33 -3.66 -6.06
N ARG A 37 -14.69 -4.67 -5.26
CA ARG A 37 -16.04 -5.21 -5.22
C ARG A 37 -16.38 -5.69 -3.83
N LYS A 38 -17.62 -5.46 -3.42
CA LYS A 38 -18.25 -6.14 -2.29
C LYS A 38 -19.61 -6.64 -2.74
N ASN A 39 -19.87 -7.94 -2.52
CA ASN A 39 -21.09 -8.58 -3.01
C ASN A 39 -21.28 -8.34 -4.53
N ALA A 40 -22.36 -7.68 -4.93
CA ALA A 40 -22.66 -7.35 -6.31
C ALA A 40 -22.14 -5.96 -6.74
N GLU A 41 -21.75 -5.10 -5.81
CA GLU A 41 -21.45 -3.68 -6.02
C GLU A 41 -19.98 -3.41 -6.31
N THR A 42 -19.72 -2.48 -7.22
CA THR A 42 -18.36 -2.04 -7.57
C THR A 42 -17.98 -0.83 -6.72
N SER A 43 -16.75 -0.84 -6.21
CA SER A 43 -16.18 0.27 -5.44
C SER A 43 -15.03 0.92 -6.18
N PHE A 44 -14.87 2.22 -5.94
CA PHE A 44 -13.79 3.03 -6.50
C PHE A 44 -13.15 3.85 -5.39
N SER A 45 -11.85 4.11 -5.52
CA SER A 45 -11.21 5.10 -4.66
C SER A 45 -10.01 5.76 -5.33
N VAL A 46 -9.67 6.93 -4.79
CA VAL A 46 -8.44 7.64 -5.08
C VAL A 46 -7.74 7.93 -3.78
N GLY A 47 -6.43 7.75 -3.73
CA GLY A 47 -5.67 7.99 -2.51
C GLY A 47 -4.27 8.48 -2.80
N ALA A 48 -3.59 8.93 -1.75
CA ALA A 48 -2.21 9.34 -1.82
C ALA A 48 -1.47 8.98 -0.54
N ARG A 49 -0.20 8.63 -0.71
CA ARG A 49 0.68 8.21 0.39
C ARG A 49 1.78 9.23 0.57
N PHE A 50 2.01 9.58 1.83
CA PHE A 50 3.02 10.52 2.28
C PHE A 50 3.58 10.06 3.63
N PHE A 51 4.90 9.96 3.77
CA PHE A 51 5.57 9.60 5.03
C PHE A 51 5.01 8.33 5.73
N ASN A 52 4.72 7.28 4.94
CA ASN A 52 4.10 6.03 5.39
C ASN A 52 2.69 6.17 5.99
N PHE A 53 2.06 7.31 5.78
CA PHE A 53 0.64 7.50 5.95
C PHE A 53 -0.04 7.56 4.58
N GLY A 54 -1.25 7.04 4.48
CA GLY A 54 -2.09 7.19 3.30
C GLY A 54 -3.40 7.83 3.68
N ALA A 55 -3.93 8.65 2.78
CA ALA A 55 -5.32 9.06 2.81
C ALA A 55 -6.00 8.55 1.55
N GLU A 56 -7.23 8.07 1.67
CA GLU A 56 -8.01 7.56 0.54
C GLU A 56 -9.45 8.04 0.64
N LEU A 57 -10.01 8.49 -0.48
CA LEU A 57 -11.41 8.81 -0.66
C LEU A 57 -12.03 7.68 -1.48
N GLY A 58 -13.02 7.00 -0.91
CA GLY A 58 -13.65 5.83 -1.52
C GLY A 58 -15.17 5.97 -1.62
N THR A 59 -15.73 5.29 -2.61
CA THR A 59 -17.18 5.18 -2.78
C THR A 59 -17.60 3.77 -3.19
N ILE A 60 -18.78 3.35 -2.73
CA ILE A 60 -19.50 2.14 -3.13
C ILE A 60 -20.99 2.39 -2.90
N ASP A 61 -21.81 2.12 -3.92
CA ASP A 61 -23.28 2.21 -3.88
C ASP A 61 -23.88 3.25 -2.91
N GLY A 62 -23.73 4.55 -3.22
CA GLY A 62 -24.28 5.63 -2.40
C GLY A 62 -23.52 5.95 -1.11
N SER A 63 -22.64 5.06 -0.66
CA SER A 63 -21.71 5.29 0.45
C SER A 63 -20.44 5.99 -0.03
N THR A 64 -20.05 7.07 0.63
CA THR A 64 -18.76 7.75 0.40
C THR A 64 -18.05 7.92 1.74
N GLY A 65 -16.74 7.76 1.74
CA GLY A 65 -15.96 7.85 2.96
C GLY A 65 -14.49 8.12 2.74
N VAL A 66 -13.83 8.45 3.84
CA VAL A 66 -12.40 8.70 3.87
C VAL A 66 -11.70 7.70 4.77
N ASP A 67 -10.52 7.27 4.36
CA ASP A 67 -9.66 6.34 5.06
C ASP A 67 -8.33 7.02 5.41
N LEU A 68 -7.82 6.75 6.61
CA LEU A 68 -6.44 7.03 7.01
C LEU A 68 -5.71 5.70 7.22
N MET A 69 -4.54 5.57 6.60
CA MET A 69 -3.81 4.32 6.49
C MET A 69 -2.39 4.48 7.04
N ARG A 70 -1.87 3.45 7.68
CA ARG A 70 -0.49 3.34 8.13
C ARG A 70 0.22 2.22 7.40
N PHE A 71 1.34 2.54 6.77
CA PHE A 71 2.18 1.60 6.03
C PHE A 71 3.41 1.20 6.84
N ILE A 72 3.75 -0.08 6.81
CA ILE A 72 5.04 -0.59 7.26
C ILE A 72 5.89 -0.78 6.01
N SER A 73 6.97 -0.02 5.87
CA SER A 73 7.63 0.13 4.58
C SER A 73 8.93 -0.64 4.53
N THR A 74 8.97 -1.64 3.66
CA THR A 74 10.19 -2.35 3.29
C THR A 74 10.54 -2.02 1.84
N PRO A 75 11.75 -2.40 1.34
CA PRO A 75 12.20 -2.02 0.00
C PRO A 75 11.25 -2.40 -1.15
N VAL A 76 10.54 -3.53 -1.04
CA VAL A 76 9.66 -4.04 -2.12
C VAL A 76 8.22 -4.17 -1.68
N VAL A 77 7.96 -4.44 -0.40
CA VAL A 77 6.62 -4.75 0.10
C VAL A 77 6.23 -3.75 1.18
N SER A 78 5.02 -3.22 1.09
CA SER A 78 4.47 -2.31 2.09
C SER A 78 3.08 -2.75 2.53
N PRO A 79 2.97 -3.62 3.55
CA PRO A 79 1.69 -3.88 4.17
C PRO A 79 1.16 -2.62 4.86
N TYR A 80 -0.17 -2.52 4.96
CA TYR A 80 -0.84 -1.43 5.64
C TYR A 80 -2.08 -1.88 6.40
N LEU A 81 -2.48 -1.04 7.34
CA LEU A 81 -3.78 -1.06 8.01
C LEU A 81 -4.38 0.34 7.91
N GLY A 82 -5.70 0.43 7.85
CA GLY A 82 -6.42 1.69 7.77
C GLY A 82 -7.73 1.69 8.54
N LEU A 83 -8.14 2.91 8.90
CA LEU A 83 -9.41 3.22 9.52
C LEU A 83 -10.12 4.27 8.68
N GLY A 84 -11.41 4.12 8.48
CA GLY A 84 -12.20 5.07 7.70
C GLY A 84 -13.55 5.40 8.30
N LEU A 85 -14.15 6.47 7.80
CA LEU A 85 -15.48 6.95 8.15
C LEU A 85 -16.31 7.08 6.88
N TYR A 86 -17.49 6.45 6.85
CA TYR A 86 -18.38 6.40 5.69
C TYR A 86 -19.75 6.98 6.02
N SER A 87 -20.40 7.53 4.99
CA SER A 87 -21.66 8.27 5.10
C SER A 87 -22.87 7.43 5.53
N ASP A 88 -22.86 6.12 5.27
CA ASP A 88 -23.98 5.26 5.70
C ASP A 88 -23.91 4.97 7.20
N ASN A 89 -24.92 5.47 7.92
CA ASN A 89 -25.26 5.18 9.32
C ASN A 89 -24.04 4.93 10.24
N GLU A 90 -23.11 5.89 10.24
CA GLU A 90 -21.95 5.93 11.14
C GLU A 90 -21.05 4.68 11.07
N SER A 91 -20.74 4.21 9.87
CA SER A 91 -19.87 3.05 9.68
C SER A 91 -18.40 3.42 9.83
N VAL A 92 -17.81 3.09 11.00
CA VAL A 92 -16.35 2.97 11.13
C VAL A 92 -15.90 1.80 10.26
N ALA A 93 -15.01 2.08 9.32
CA ALA A 93 -14.44 1.11 8.43
C ALA A 93 -13.03 0.72 8.85
N PHE A 94 -12.69 -0.55 8.66
CA PHE A 94 -11.34 -1.08 8.74
C PHE A 94 -10.88 -1.50 7.35
N SER A 95 -9.62 -1.25 7.04
CA SER A 95 -8.98 -1.70 5.81
C SER A 95 -7.59 -2.26 6.07
N GLY A 96 -7.15 -3.16 5.20
CA GLY A 96 -5.84 -3.78 5.28
C GLY A 96 -5.43 -4.35 3.93
N GLY A 97 -4.13 -4.37 3.67
CA GLY A 97 -3.63 -4.84 2.40
C GLY A 97 -2.13 -4.71 2.27
N VAL A 98 -1.66 -4.89 1.05
CA VAL A 98 -0.24 -4.85 0.72
C VAL A 98 -0.02 -4.14 -0.61
N GLN A 99 0.98 -3.26 -0.64
CA GLN A 99 1.50 -2.69 -1.87
C GLN A 99 2.83 -3.34 -2.22
N ILE A 100 2.94 -3.84 -3.45
CA ILE A 100 4.18 -4.29 -4.07
C ILE A 100 4.77 -3.12 -4.88
N ARG A 101 6.00 -2.76 -4.54
CA ARG A 101 6.63 -1.50 -4.91
C ARG A 101 8.02 -1.78 -5.49
N PRO A 102 8.10 -2.36 -6.70
CA PRO A 102 9.38 -2.66 -7.35
C PRO A 102 10.17 -1.38 -7.68
N HIS A 103 11.41 -1.47 -8.16
CA HIS A 103 12.11 -0.29 -8.69
C HIS A 103 11.32 0.36 -9.86
N GLY A 104 11.50 1.67 -10.06
CA GLY A 104 10.76 2.45 -11.06
C GLY A 104 9.56 3.22 -10.49
N ASN A 105 8.67 3.70 -11.36
CA ASN A 105 7.70 4.76 -11.01
C ASN A 105 6.28 4.24 -10.73
N PHE A 106 6.08 2.93 -10.60
CA PHE A 106 4.76 2.35 -10.37
C PHE A 106 4.73 1.41 -9.16
N PHE A 107 3.55 1.24 -8.58
CA PHE A 107 3.27 0.18 -7.61
C PHE A 107 1.90 -0.42 -7.86
N LEU A 108 1.73 -1.65 -7.40
CA LEU A 108 0.47 -2.38 -7.41
C LEU A 108 0.10 -2.72 -5.97
N GLY A 109 -1.18 -2.80 -5.68
CA GLY A 109 -1.64 -3.22 -4.36
C GLY A 109 -2.87 -4.10 -4.44
N VAL A 110 -3.06 -4.88 -3.40
CA VAL A 110 -4.29 -5.63 -3.15
C VAL A 110 -4.66 -5.46 -1.69
N GLY A 111 -5.96 -5.42 -1.40
CA GLY A 111 -6.44 -5.24 -0.04
C GLY A 111 -7.88 -5.62 0.13
N TYR A 112 -8.33 -5.51 1.37
CA TYR A 112 -9.71 -5.64 1.77
C TYR A 112 -10.12 -4.42 2.59
N HIS A 113 -11.33 -3.96 2.36
CA HIS A 113 -11.97 -2.90 3.09
C HIS A 113 -13.34 -3.37 3.57
N SER A 114 -13.63 -3.21 4.86
CA SER A 114 -14.89 -3.67 5.47
C SER A 114 -16.16 -3.16 4.76
N VAL A 115 -16.20 -1.90 4.30
CA VAL A 115 -17.31 -1.34 3.49
C VAL A 115 -17.16 -1.61 1.98
N ARG A 116 -15.99 -1.37 1.37
CA ARG A 116 -15.77 -1.46 -0.09
C ARG A 116 -15.36 -2.83 -0.65
N GLY A 117 -15.13 -3.82 0.23
CA GLY A 117 -14.76 -5.19 -0.11
C GLY A 117 -13.31 -5.35 -0.57
N ALA A 118 -13.05 -6.41 -1.34
CA ALA A 118 -11.74 -6.71 -1.89
C ALA A 118 -11.43 -5.72 -3.03
N ASN A 119 -10.20 -5.20 -3.07
CA ASN A 119 -9.80 -4.18 -4.04
C ASN A 119 -8.36 -4.35 -4.53
N GLY A 120 -8.12 -3.82 -5.73
CA GLY A 120 -6.80 -3.74 -6.37
C GLY A 120 -6.43 -2.29 -6.63
N GLN A 121 -5.18 -1.93 -6.34
CA GLN A 121 -4.64 -0.58 -6.43
C GLN A 121 -3.57 -0.49 -7.53
N VAL A 122 -3.55 0.64 -8.23
CA VAL A 122 -2.47 1.04 -9.12
C VAL A 122 -2.07 2.45 -8.78
N GLY A 123 -0.78 2.69 -8.55
CA GLY A 123 -0.28 4.02 -8.23
C GLY A 123 1.10 4.31 -8.78
N ILE A 124 1.51 5.56 -8.62
CA ILE A 124 2.76 6.09 -9.15
C ILE A 124 3.69 6.58 -8.03
N LYS A 125 4.98 6.54 -8.32
CA LYS A 125 6.08 7.01 -7.46
C LYS A 125 6.94 7.95 -8.29
N PHE A 126 7.46 8.97 -7.63
CA PHE A 126 8.31 10.00 -8.21
C PHE A 126 9.68 10.01 -7.54
#